data_AF-A0A161MHN1-F1
#
_entry.id   AF-A0A161MHN1-F1
#
_cell.length_a   1.000
_cell.length_b   1.000
_cell.length_c   1.000
_cell.angle_alpha   90.00
_cell.angle_beta   90.00
_cell.angle_gamma   90.00
#
_symmetry.space_group_name_H-M   'P 1'
#
loop_
_entity.id
_entity.type
_entity.pdbx_description
1 polymer ?
#
loop_
_entity_poly.entity_id
_entity_poly.type
_entity_poly.pdbx_seq_one_letter_code
_entity_poly.pdbx_strand_id
1 'polypeptide(L)'
;NWHMCNISDISEGDRCLQTQGSKMYKETTSLVPRLLKLAKQFNCFYLEGSSNGESCLPFIVGGEQVGVVRPKVASILAHYSDVFQVNSGCITLVPSLDGYDKRTKAVDAVLRDCKRKRNFSGA
;
A
#
# COMPACT_ATOMS: atom_id res chain seq x y z
N ASN A 1 27.37 -18.81 48.74
CA ASN A 1 28.83 -18.72 48.59
C ASN A 1 29.16 -19.15 47.16
N TRP A 2 29.04 -18.23 46.20
CA TRP A 2 29.24 -18.51 44.78
C TRP A 2 30.69 -18.23 44.44
N HIS A 3 31.51 -19.26 44.26
CA HIS A 3 32.85 -19.08 43.74
C HIS A 3 32.78 -18.71 42.27
N MET A 4 33.33 -17.54 41.92
CA MET A 4 33.56 -17.11 40.55
C MET A 4 34.54 -18.08 39.89
N CYS A 5 34.09 -18.77 38.83
CA CYS A 5 35.01 -19.39 37.90
C CYS A 5 35.68 -18.28 37.07
N ASN A 6 37.00 -18.26 37.06
CA ASN A 6 37.80 -17.32 36.28
C ASN A 6 37.59 -17.53 34.78
N ILE A 7 37.55 -16.42 34.05
CA ILE A 7 37.28 -16.30 32.60
C ILE A 7 38.45 -16.76 31.71
N SER A 8 39.46 -17.44 32.28
CA SER A 8 40.67 -17.83 31.54
C SER A 8 40.65 -19.23 30.91
N ASP A 9 39.63 -20.06 31.17
CA ASP A 9 39.63 -21.48 30.76
C ASP A 9 38.68 -21.83 29.59
N ILE A 10 38.10 -20.85 28.91
CA ILE A 10 37.28 -21.10 27.71
C ILE A 10 38.16 -20.96 26.48
N SER A 11 39.05 -21.94 26.25
CA SER A 11 39.63 -22.15 24.93
C SER A 11 39.13 -23.48 24.39
N GLU A 12 38.40 -23.42 23.27
CA GLU A 12 38.13 -24.48 22.27
C GLU A 12 36.66 -24.83 21.99
N GLY A 13 35.68 -24.31 22.75
CA GLY A 13 34.25 -24.60 22.52
C GLY A 13 33.48 -23.67 21.55
N ASP A 14 33.96 -22.44 21.30
CA ASP A 14 33.11 -21.37 20.73
C ASP A 14 33.03 -21.31 19.19
N ARG A 15 33.71 -22.20 18.46
CA ARG A 15 33.71 -22.13 16.99
C ARG A 15 32.43 -22.62 16.30
N CYS A 16 31.61 -23.45 16.97
CA CYS A 16 30.40 -24.03 16.34
C CYS A 16 29.15 -23.13 16.42
N LEU A 17 29.08 -22.20 17.39
CA LEU A 17 27.89 -21.34 17.55
C LEU A 17 27.97 -20.03 16.75
N GLN A 18 29.18 -19.52 16.46
CA GLN A 18 29.37 -18.29 15.68
C GLN A 18 29.20 -18.51 14.17
N THR A 19 29.47 -19.71 13.66
CA THR A 19 29.34 -20.05 12.24
C THR A 19 27.89 -20.27 11.81
N GLN A 20 27.03 -20.79 12.70
CA GLN A 20 25.61 -21.03 12.43
C GLN A 20 24.79 -19.74 12.39
N GLY A 21 24.98 -18.85 13.37
CA GLY A 21 24.36 -17.51 13.37
C GLY A 21 24.83 -16.67 12.18
N SER A 22 26.07 -16.88 11.74
CA SER A 22 26.64 -16.14 10.62
C SER A 22 26.10 -16.49 9.26
N LYS A 23 25.82 -17.78 9.04
CA LYS A 23 25.21 -18.27 7.81
C LYS A 23 23.73 -17.86 7.74
N MET A 24 23.02 -17.96 8.86
CA MET A 24 21.61 -17.57 8.98
C MET A 24 21.39 -16.07 8.73
N TYR A 25 22.26 -15.18 9.27
CA TYR A 25 22.14 -13.75 8.97
C TYR A 25 22.47 -13.45 7.50
N LYS A 26 23.52 -14.06 6.92
CA LYS A 26 23.90 -13.82 5.50
C LYS A 26 22.81 -14.28 4.54
N GLU A 27 22.20 -15.43 4.77
CA GLU A 27 21.07 -15.92 3.96
C GLU A 27 19.86 -14.98 4.07
N THR A 28 19.50 -14.58 5.30
CA THR A 28 18.39 -13.63 5.53
C THR A 28 18.64 -12.27 4.87
N THR A 29 19.86 -11.72 4.97
CA THR A 29 20.22 -10.43 4.34
C THR A 29 20.14 -10.49 2.81
N SER A 30 20.37 -11.66 2.19
CA SER A 30 20.25 -11.81 0.73
C SER A 30 18.80 -11.80 0.23
N LEU A 31 17.86 -12.19 1.08
CA LEU A 31 16.42 -12.20 0.77
C LEU A 31 15.76 -10.83 0.95
N VAL A 32 16.29 -10.00 1.87
CA VAL A 32 15.73 -8.67 2.16
C VAL A 32 15.61 -7.79 0.90
N PRO A 33 16.62 -7.65 0.02
CA PRO A 33 16.48 -6.88 -1.21
C PRO A 33 15.40 -7.42 -2.16
N ARG A 34 15.26 -8.75 -2.25
CA ARG A 34 14.24 -9.38 -3.10
C ARG A 34 12.85 -9.15 -2.56
N LEU A 35 12.67 -9.31 -1.25
CA LEU A 35 11.40 -9.06 -0.57
C LEU A 35 11.03 -7.58 -0.64
N LEU A 36 12.00 -6.68 -0.44
CA LEU A 36 11.79 -5.24 -0.57
C LEU A 36 11.38 -4.86 -2.00
N LYS A 37 12.02 -5.46 -3.02
CA LYS A 37 11.63 -5.25 -4.41
C LYS A 37 10.19 -5.68 -4.67
N LEU A 38 9.79 -6.85 -4.18
CA LEU A 38 8.41 -7.33 -4.28
C LEU A 38 7.44 -6.42 -3.53
N ALA A 39 7.77 -6.03 -2.29
CA ALA A 39 6.96 -5.11 -1.50
C ALA A 39 6.75 -3.77 -2.21
N LYS A 40 7.77 -3.24 -2.89
CA LYS A 40 7.64 -2.04 -3.72
C LYS A 40 6.72 -2.26 -4.93
N GLN A 41 6.80 -3.42 -5.59
CA GLN A 41 5.92 -3.74 -6.71
C GLN A 41 4.46 -3.85 -6.29
N PHE A 42 4.17 -4.41 -5.11
CA PHE A 42 2.80 -4.52 -4.60
C PHE A 42 2.26 -3.19 -4.06
N ASN A 43 3.13 -2.33 -3.51
CA ASN A 43 2.75 -1.07 -2.88
C ASN A 43 3.06 0.16 -3.74
N CYS A 44 3.31 -0.01 -5.05
CA CYS A 44 3.72 1.09 -5.92
C CYS A 44 2.72 2.26 -5.91
N PHE A 45 1.42 1.96 -5.75
CA PHE A 45 0.34 2.94 -5.61
C PHE A 45 0.58 4.00 -4.53
N TYR A 46 1.23 3.63 -3.43
CA TYR A 46 1.50 4.52 -2.28
C TYR A 46 2.91 5.12 -2.31
N LEU A 47 3.87 4.44 -2.93
CA LEU A 47 5.30 4.76 -2.79
C LEU A 47 5.85 5.59 -3.96
N GLU A 48 5.55 5.21 -5.19
CA GLU A 48 6.16 5.79 -6.40
C GLU A 48 5.11 6.20 -7.44
N GLY A 49 3.82 6.02 -7.13
CA GLY A 49 2.73 6.16 -8.09
C GLY A 49 2.56 4.92 -8.96
N SER A 50 1.70 5.01 -9.99
CA SER A 50 1.59 3.96 -11.01
C SER A 50 2.97 3.70 -11.64
N SER A 51 3.20 2.51 -12.21
CA SER A 51 4.44 2.14 -12.93
C SER A 51 4.87 3.11 -14.04
N ASN A 52 4.02 4.09 -14.37
CA ASN A 52 4.21 5.12 -15.39
C ASN A 52 4.54 6.51 -14.81
N GLY A 53 4.82 6.64 -13.50
CA GLY A 53 5.14 7.92 -12.85
C GLY A 53 3.94 8.85 -12.61
N GLU A 54 2.72 8.36 -12.84
CA GLU A 54 1.49 9.07 -12.52
C GLU A 54 1.16 8.93 -11.02
N SER A 55 1.08 10.06 -10.31
CA SER A 55 0.66 10.10 -8.92
C SER A 55 -0.83 9.79 -8.80
N CYS A 56 -1.19 8.84 -7.95
CA CYS A 56 -2.59 8.57 -7.65
C CYS A 56 -3.16 9.68 -6.74
N LEU A 57 -4.43 10.02 -6.94
CA LEU A 57 -5.13 10.98 -6.12
C LEU A 57 -5.76 10.29 -4.90
N PRO A 58 -5.65 10.85 -3.69
CA PRO A 58 -6.32 10.30 -2.51
C PRO A 58 -7.84 10.38 -2.69
N PHE A 59 -8.53 9.30 -2.33
CA PHE A 59 -10.00 9.25 -2.25
C PHE A 59 -10.45 9.40 -0.81
N ILE A 60 -11.15 10.50 -0.52
CA ILE A 60 -11.52 10.93 0.83
C ILE A 60 -13.04 10.83 1.00
N VAL A 61 -13.46 10.21 2.10
CA VAL A 61 -14.86 10.02 2.45
C VAL A 61 -15.07 10.39 3.91
N GLY A 62 -15.82 11.45 4.19
CA GLY A 62 -16.07 11.91 5.56
C GLY A 62 -14.82 12.44 6.27
N GLY A 63 -13.87 13.03 5.53
CA GLY A 63 -12.60 13.52 6.08
C GLY A 63 -11.47 12.49 6.10
N GLU A 64 -11.79 11.21 5.94
CA GLU A 64 -10.82 10.12 6.01
C GLU A 64 -10.41 9.63 4.62
N GLN A 65 -9.11 9.40 4.40
CA GLN A 65 -8.63 8.78 3.17
C GLN A 65 -8.93 7.28 3.19
N VAL A 66 -9.82 6.84 2.31
CA VAL A 66 -10.25 5.43 2.20
C VAL A 66 -9.60 4.70 1.03
N GLY A 67 -8.89 5.42 0.16
CA GLY A 67 -8.19 4.82 -0.97
C GLY A 67 -7.38 5.81 -1.79
N VAL A 68 -6.95 5.35 -2.96
CA VAL A 68 -6.30 6.17 -3.98
C VAL A 68 -6.88 5.83 -5.35
N VAL A 69 -6.94 6.81 -6.24
CA VAL A 69 -7.53 6.72 -7.57
C VAL A 69 -6.50 7.13 -8.61
N ARG A 70 -6.32 6.29 -9.63
CA ARG A 70 -5.39 6.59 -10.74
C ARG A 70 -5.90 7.78 -11.57
N PRO A 71 -5.02 8.62 -12.13
CA PRO A 71 -5.44 9.80 -12.91
C PRO A 71 -6.42 9.49 -14.04
N LYS A 72 -6.18 8.41 -14.80
CA LYS A 72 -7.12 7.93 -15.83
C LYS A 72 -8.54 7.67 -15.29
N VAL A 73 -8.63 7.11 -14.09
CA VAL A 73 -9.92 6.86 -13.42
C VAL A 73 -10.50 8.17 -12.89
N ALA A 74 -9.68 9.08 -12.37
CA ALA A 74 -10.11 10.40 -11.92
C ALA A 74 -10.79 11.20 -13.03
N SER A 75 -10.25 11.17 -14.26
CA SER A 75 -10.89 11.80 -15.42
C SER A 75 -12.27 11.23 -15.73
N ILE A 76 -12.47 9.92 -15.54
CA ILE A 76 -13.78 9.27 -15.70
C ILE A 76 -14.73 9.72 -14.59
N LEU A 77 -14.26 9.76 -13.33
CA LEU A 77 -15.08 10.17 -12.19
C LEU A 77 -15.51 11.65 -12.27
N ALA A 78 -14.71 12.50 -12.91
CA ALA A 78 -15.06 13.91 -13.13
C ALA A 78 -16.35 14.10 -13.95
N HIS A 79 -16.80 13.09 -14.71
CA HIS A 79 -18.07 13.12 -15.43
C HIS A 79 -19.31 12.84 -14.55
N TYR A 80 -19.12 12.43 -13.28
CA TYR A 80 -20.19 12.13 -12.33
C TYR A 80 -20.16 13.12 -11.16
N SER A 81 -20.31 14.41 -11.49
CA SER A 81 -20.21 15.53 -10.53
C SER A 81 -21.33 15.58 -9.48
N ASP A 82 -22.41 14.82 -9.72
CA ASP A 82 -23.49 14.56 -8.78
C ASP A 82 -23.09 13.59 -7.65
N VAL A 83 -22.00 12.85 -7.83
CA VAL A 83 -21.49 11.87 -6.85
C VAL A 83 -20.10 12.23 -6.35
N PHE A 84 -19.19 12.65 -7.24
CA PHE A 84 -17.79 12.91 -6.95
C PHE A 84 -17.43 14.38 -7.14
N GLN A 85 -16.59 14.89 -6.24
CA GLN A 85 -15.86 16.14 -6.44
C GLN A 85 -14.40 15.80 -6.72
N VAL A 86 -13.94 16.09 -7.93
CA VAL A 86 -12.56 15.83 -8.38
C VAL A 86 -11.79 17.15 -8.34
N ASN A 87 -10.85 17.25 -7.42
CA ASN A 87 -9.94 18.39 -7.29
C ASN A 87 -8.52 18.00 -7.72
N SER A 88 -7.65 18.99 -7.93
CA SER A 88 -6.25 18.75 -8.32
C SER A 88 -5.45 17.92 -7.30
N GLY A 89 -5.85 17.93 -6.03
CA GLY A 89 -5.15 17.22 -4.95
C GLY A 89 -5.88 16.00 -4.36
N CYS A 90 -7.18 15.82 -4.62
CA CYS A 90 -7.96 14.73 -4.05
C CYS A 90 -9.29 14.51 -4.79
N ILE A 91 -9.91 13.36 -4.52
CA ILE A 91 -11.28 13.07 -4.93
C ILE A 91 -12.11 12.86 -3.67
N THR A 92 -13.27 13.49 -3.59
CA THR A 92 -14.21 13.32 -2.48
C THR A 92 -15.59 12.94 -2.99
N LEU A 93 -16.45 12.43 -2.10
CA LEU A 93 -17.88 12.35 -2.38
C LEU A 93 -18.55 13.70 -2.12
N VAL A 94 -19.62 14.01 -2.85
CA VAL A 94 -20.39 15.23 -2.60
C VAL A 94 -20.96 15.23 -1.17
N PRO A 95 -20.96 16.37 -0.46
CA PRO A 95 -21.46 16.45 0.92
C PRO A 95 -22.94 16.09 1.09
N SER A 96 -23.74 16.19 0.02
CA SER A 96 -25.16 15.83 0.01
C SER A 96 -25.41 14.32 0.14
N LEU A 97 -24.39 13.48 -0.02
CA LEU A 97 -24.45 12.04 0.25
C LEU A 97 -24.17 11.78 1.74
N ASP A 98 -25.03 12.33 2.60
CA ASP A 98 -25.00 12.19 4.04
C ASP A 98 -25.61 10.83 4.48
N GLY A 99 -24.75 9.83 4.55
CA GLY A 99 -25.12 8.52 5.08
C GLY A 99 -24.61 7.35 4.26
N TYR A 100 -24.48 6.21 4.92
CA TYR A 100 -23.95 5.00 4.31
C TYR A 100 -24.76 4.54 3.09
N ASP A 101 -26.10 4.48 3.21
CA ASP A 101 -26.96 3.97 2.14
C ASP A 101 -26.96 4.87 0.91
N LYS A 102 -27.01 6.18 1.11
CA LYS A 102 -26.97 7.16 0.01
C LYS A 102 -25.65 7.06 -0.76
N ARG A 103 -24.52 7.03 -0.06
CA ARG A 103 -23.19 6.86 -0.66
C ARG A 103 -23.09 5.55 -1.43
N THR A 104 -23.52 4.45 -0.82
CA THR A 104 -23.46 3.11 -1.44
C THR A 104 -24.28 3.06 -2.72
N LYS A 105 -25.52 3.55 -2.70
CA LYS A 105 -26.40 3.57 -3.89
C LYS A 105 -25.84 4.45 -5.00
N ALA A 106 -25.37 5.65 -4.68
CA ALA A 106 -24.82 6.59 -5.66
C ALA A 106 -23.56 6.03 -6.33
N VAL A 107 -22.62 5.50 -5.54
CA VAL A 107 -21.38 4.90 -6.07
C VAL A 107 -21.68 3.64 -6.88
N ASP A 108 -22.58 2.75 -6.42
CA ASP A 108 -22.98 1.55 -7.17
C ASP A 108 -23.55 1.90 -8.55
N ALA A 109 -24.40 2.94 -8.64
CA ALA A 109 -24.94 3.42 -9.91
C ALA A 109 -23.83 3.84 -10.89
N VAL A 110 -22.84 4.61 -10.41
CA VAL A 110 -21.68 5.03 -11.23
C VAL A 110 -20.85 3.82 -11.67
N LEU A 111 -20.57 2.88 -10.77
CA LEU A 111 -19.76 1.70 -11.09
C LEU A 111 -20.44 0.80 -12.12
N ARG A 112 -21.76 0.61 -12.01
CA ARG A 112 -22.56 -0.13 -13.01
C ARG A 112 -22.54 0.54 -14.36
N ASP A 113 -22.68 1.87 -14.39
CA ASP A 113 -22.65 2.64 -15.62
C ASP A 113 -21.27 2.57 -16.30
N CYS A 114 -20.20 2.74 -15.54
CA CYS A 114 -18.83 2.57 -16.01
C CYS A 114 -18.56 1.15 -16.53
N LYS A 115 -19.11 0.12 -15.88
CA LYS A 115 -19.01 -1.28 -16.35
C LYS A 115 -19.69 -1.44 -17.71
N ARG A 116 -20.89 -0.90 -17.87
CA ARG A 116 -21.65 -0.92 -19.14
C ARG A 116 -20.89 -0.22 -20.27
N LYS A 117 -20.28 0.93 -19.97
CA LYS A 117 -19.47 1.72 -20.91
C LYS A 117 -18.06 1.17 -21.14
N ARG A 118 -17.65 0.14 -20.37
CA ARG A 118 -16.28 -0.41 -20.33
C ARG A 118 -15.20 0.64 -20.02
N ASN A 119 -15.54 1.65 -19.24
CA ASN A 119 -14.63 2.76 -18.92
C ASN A 119 -13.38 2.31 -18.14
N PHE A 120 -13.46 1.19 -17.42
CA PHE A 120 -12.34 0.64 -16.63
C PHE A 120 -11.56 -0.47 -17.35
N SER A 121 -11.88 -0.83 -18.60
CA SER A 121 -11.10 -1.85 -19.32
C SER A 121 -9.74 -1.26 -19.73
N GLY A 122 -8.65 -1.80 -19.16
CA GLY A 122 -7.30 -1.28 -19.34
C GLY A 122 -6.92 -0.19 -18.32
N ALA A 123 -7.57 -0.17 -17.16
CA ALA A 123 -7.04 0.45 -15.96
C ALA A 123 -6.14 -0.58 -15.26
#